data_AF-A0A3E1P4S3-F1
#
_entry.id   AF-A0A3E1P4S3-F1
#
_cell.length_a   1.000
_cell.length_b   1.000
_cell.length_c   1.000
_cell.angle_alpha   90.00
_cell.angle_beta   90.00
_cell.angle_gamma   90.00
#
_symmetry.space_group_name_H-M   'P 1'
#
loop_
_entity.id
_entity.type
_entity.pdbx_description
1 polymer ?
#
loop_
_entity_poly.entity_id
_entity_poly.type
_entity_poly.pdbx_seq_one_letter_code
_entity_poly.pdbx_strand_id
1 'polypeptide(L)'
;MDKLFVIAVGGTGMRCLEAFTHLCAIGMFDSKEIELLTLDTDQANGNKGRVEKLIQLYNRIKSGGTPNANTFFSSKLNLYRFYTNYSGQGRENYKNISKLNSGSTEQQKRNQLISDLFLDNESVQEFDLSHGYRAQTHLGSMLMYHGIIEAARNIVRGTDVKVQERELDEFVTKLELAGQDARVFIFGSIFGGTGASSIPIIPKALQDFIRIRSKGAASIDFSKAKFGSTLLTEYFTFKKPNDKQKASKENSVIADASYFPLNSQAALQFYQSDPTVQRCYKMLYHIGWPVESKPVDTGSSQTVTGGATQENTSHITELLAACAAYDFFTRTNGLDVDKTEYVYKAVDFNNNAFSFSIHDFVGNGNKAGERFANKIGAFFSLAHISLTVNNAANGDAGIKGFITRCQEQKITQYNTITDAECVEINDYFKAFAYTFESARFTPGWLYQVRSTVAPGTFIFDSKAFPDSLSELKKLDVGTIFLDEKNHWPKGGILANRYDTFIKKLINLGPEEEQQVNTTKEKFLAHIYNAITHSQGFHLI
;
A
#
# COMPACT_ATOMS: atom_id res chain seq x y z
N MET A 1 -21.56 -10.85 -4.46
CA MET A 1 -20.75 -9.72 -3.95
C MET A 1 -19.41 -9.80 -4.64
N ASP A 2 -18.90 -8.69 -5.17
CA ASP A 2 -17.63 -8.69 -5.92
C ASP A 2 -16.47 -9.25 -5.06
N LYS A 3 -15.52 -9.93 -5.70
CA LYS A 3 -14.26 -10.39 -5.11
C LYS A 3 -13.18 -9.35 -5.36
N LEU A 4 -12.45 -8.97 -4.31
CA LEU A 4 -11.52 -7.85 -4.34
C LEU A 4 -10.07 -8.33 -4.48
N PHE A 5 -9.36 -7.72 -5.41
CA PHE A 5 -7.97 -8.02 -5.71
C PHE A 5 -7.17 -6.72 -5.75
N VAL A 6 -5.99 -6.72 -5.13
CA VAL A 6 -5.03 -5.61 -5.22
C VAL A 6 -3.73 -6.14 -5.80
N ILE A 7 -3.16 -5.43 -6.77
CA ILE A 7 -1.84 -5.72 -7.31
C ILE A 7 -0.94 -4.51 -7.06
N ALA A 8 0.07 -4.67 -6.23
CA ALA A 8 1.05 -3.63 -5.91
C ALA A 8 2.32 -3.83 -6.73
N VAL A 9 2.67 -2.85 -7.56
CA VAL A 9 3.75 -2.99 -8.54
C VAL A 9 4.90 -2.01 -8.33
N GLY A 10 6.10 -2.56 -8.15
CA GLY A 10 7.31 -1.80 -7.89
C GLY A 10 7.31 -1.08 -6.53
N GLY A 11 8.41 -0.40 -6.20
CA GLY A 11 8.56 0.30 -4.92
C GLY A 11 7.44 1.31 -4.57
N THR A 12 6.96 2.09 -5.54
CA THR A 12 5.81 2.99 -5.32
C THR A 12 4.52 2.22 -5.03
N GLY A 13 4.29 1.11 -5.74
CA GLY A 13 3.14 0.23 -5.49
C GLY A 13 3.18 -0.35 -4.07
N MET A 14 4.35 -0.75 -3.57
CA MET A 14 4.52 -1.24 -2.20
C MET A 14 4.19 -0.19 -1.14
N ARG A 15 4.60 1.07 -1.36
CA ARG A 15 4.26 2.19 -0.46
C ARG A 15 2.75 2.49 -0.45
N CYS A 16 2.08 2.40 -1.61
CA CYS A 16 0.62 2.51 -1.67
C CYS A 16 -0.07 1.33 -0.97
N LEU A 17 0.48 0.11 -1.08
CA LEU A 17 -0.03 -1.07 -0.39
C LEU A 17 0.13 -0.97 1.14
N GLU A 18 1.18 -0.30 1.62
CA GLU A 18 1.36 0.01 3.04
C GLU A 18 0.23 0.91 3.56
N ALA A 19 -0.04 2.02 2.86
CA ALA A 19 -1.17 2.88 3.18
C ALA A 19 -2.52 2.14 3.12
N PHE A 20 -2.71 1.28 2.10
CA PHE A 20 -3.91 0.44 1.97
C PHE A 20 -4.06 -0.54 3.14
N THR A 21 -2.96 -1.14 3.60
CA THR A 21 -2.95 -2.06 4.75
C THR A 21 -3.36 -1.33 6.04
N HIS A 22 -2.94 -0.07 6.21
CA HIS A 22 -3.41 0.76 7.32
C HIS A 22 -4.89 1.12 7.20
N LEU A 23 -5.41 1.40 5.99
CA LEU A 23 -6.85 1.58 5.77
C LEU A 23 -7.64 0.29 6.14
N CYS A 24 -7.09 -0.89 5.84
CA CYS A 24 -7.65 -2.17 6.28
C CYS A 24 -7.61 -2.33 7.81
N ALA A 25 -6.56 -1.86 8.49
CA ALA A 25 -6.40 -1.98 9.94
C ALA A 25 -7.32 -1.06 10.72
N ILE A 26 -7.56 0.16 10.23
CA ILE A 26 -8.54 1.05 10.84
C ILE A 26 -9.99 0.60 10.57
N GLY A 27 -10.17 -0.40 9.70
CA GLY A 27 -11.47 -1.01 9.40
C GLY A 27 -12.24 -0.34 8.26
N MET A 28 -11.58 0.29 7.28
CA MET A 28 -12.29 0.84 6.11
C MET A 28 -12.89 -0.26 5.22
N PHE A 29 -12.31 -1.46 5.23
CA PHE A 29 -12.73 -2.58 4.39
C PHE A 29 -13.51 -3.64 5.18
N ASP A 30 -14.47 -3.19 5.98
CA ASP A 30 -15.34 -4.07 6.77
C ASP A 30 -16.00 -5.15 5.90
N SER A 31 -16.04 -6.37 6.44
CA SER A 31 -16.62 -7.57 5.82
C SER A 31 -15.99 -7.95 4.47
N LYS A 32 -14.75 -7.53 4.19
CA LYS A 32 -14.04 -7.88 2.94
C LYS A 32 -12.97 -8.93 3.15
N GLU A 33 -12.84 -9.81 2.18
CA GLU A 33 -11.64 -10.63 1.94
C GLU A 33 -10.97 -10.10 0.67
N ILE A 34 -9.66 -9.88 0.73
CA ILE A 34 -8.90 -9.19 -0.29
C ILE A 34 -7.65 -9.99 -0.62
N GLU A 35 -7.50 -10.32 -1.90
CA GLU A 35 -6.33 -11.00 -2.43
C GLU A 35 -5.28 -9.95 -2.83
N LEU A 36 -4.10 -9.96 -2.22
CA LEU A 36 -3.03 -8.98 -2.42
C LEU A 36 -1.87 -9.64 -3.16
N LEU A 37 -1.51 -9.13 -4.34
CA LEU A 37 -0.33 -9.56 -5.08
C LEU A 37 0.74 -8.46 -5.08
N THR A 38 1.90 -8.77 -4.51
CA THR A 38 3.10 -7.95 -4.69
C THR A 38 3.84 -8.40 -5.95
N LEU A 39 4.16 -7.44 -6.81
CA LEU A 39 4.86 -7.68 -8.06
C LEU A 39 6.03 -6.70 -8.18
N ASP A 40 7.24 -7.20 -7.95
CA ASP A 40 8.47 -6.40 -8.06
C ASP A 40 9.61 -7.26 -8.55
N THR A 41 10.44 -6.71 -9.41
CA THR A 41 11.67 -7.36 -9.91
C THR A 41 12.79 -7.28 -8.88
N ASP A 42 12.80 -6.22 -8.07
CA ASP A 42 13.73 -6.05 -6.97
C ASP A 42 13.20 -6.82 -5.74
N GLN A 43 13.70 -8.04 -5.57
CA GLN A 43 13.32 -8.91 -4.45
C GLN A 43 13.77 -8.34 -3.11
N ALA A 44 14.87 -7.60 -3.10
CA ALA A 44 15.47 -7.06 -1.89
C ALA A 44 14.89 -5.70 -1.52
N ASN A 45 13.94 -5.15 -2.29
CA ASN A 45 13.40 -3.81 -2.06
C ASN A 45 12.94 -3.60 -0.62
N GLY A 46 13.50 -2.59 0.06
CA GLY A 46 13.18 -2.29 1.46
C GLY A 46 11.69 -2.01 1.70
N ASN A 47 11.04 -1.22 0.84
CA ASN A 47 9.59 -0.94 0.97
C ASN A 47 8.75 -2.22 0.81
N LYS A 48 9.14 -3.13 -0.11
CA LYS A 48 8.48 -4.44 -0.26
C LYS A 48 8.61 -5.25 1.04
N GLY A 49 9.82 -5.37 1.57
CA GLY A 49 10.07 -6.06 2.84
C GLY A 49 9.25 -5.47 4.00
N ARG A 50 9.15 -4.13 4.07
CA ARG A 50 8.37 -3.41 5.09
C ARG A 50 6.87 -3.74 5.00
N VAL A 51 6.27 -3.61 3.82
CA VAL A 51 4.82 -3.85 3.66
C VAL A 51 4.44 -5.33 3.84
N GLU A 52 5.27 -6.28 3.38
CA GLU A 52 4.99 -7.70 3.58
C GLU A 52 5.03 -8.08 5.07
N LYS A 53 5.99 -7.56 5.84
CA LYS A 53 6.05 -7.73 7.30
C LYS A 53 4.84 -7.12 8.00
N LEU A 54 4.40 -5.94 7.55
CA LEU A 54 3.21 -5.27 8.07
C LEU A 54 1.95 -6.10 7.84
N ILE A 55 1.76 -6.67 6.64
CA ILE A 55 0.62 -7.54 6.32
C ILE A 55 0.67 -8.85 7.12
N GLN A 56 1.85 -9.44 7.30
CA GLN A 56 2.00 -10.62 8.17
C GLN A 56 1.63 -10.29 9.62
N LEU A 57 2.05 -9.14 10.15
CA LEU A 57 1.69 -8.69 11.48
C LEU A 57 0.18 -8.44 11.60
N TYR A 58 -0.43 -7.77 10.61
CA TYR A 58 -1.87 -7.60 10.49
C TYR A 58 -2.60 -8.96 10.60
N ASN A 59 -2.15 -9.96 9.85
CA ASN A 59 -2.80 -11.28 9.81
C ASN A 59 -2.67 -12.05 11.12
N ARG A 60 -1.58 -11.88 11.87
CA ARG A 60 -1.44 -12.45 13.22
C ARG A 60 -2.36 -11.77 14.23
N ILE A 61 -2.51 -10.44 14.15
CA ILE A 61 -3.46 -9.69 14.99
C ILE A 61 -4.91 -10.06 14.66
N LYS A 62 -5.24 -10.26 13.38
CA LYS A 62 -6.55 -10.77 12.96
C LYS A 62 -6.76 -12.25 13.32
N SER A 63 -5.68 -12.98 13.62
CA SER A 63 -5.68 -14.44 13.90
C SER A 63 -6.22 -15.30 12.75
N GLY A 64 -6.04 -14.88 11.48
CA GLY A 64 -6.50 -15.64 10.31
C GLY A 64 -8.02 -15.86 10.23
N GLY A 65 -8.80 -15.12 11.04
CA GLY A 65 -10.25 -15.24 11.13
C GLY A 65 -11.00 -14.82 9.86
N THR A 66 -12.31 -15.03 9.86
CA THR A 66 -13.21 -14.53 8.82
C THR A 66 -13.25 -13.00 8.81
N PRO A 67 -13.67 -12.35 7.72
CA PRO A 67 -13.97 -10.93 7.75
C PRO A 67 -14.96 -10.58 8.88
N ASN A 68 -14.75 -9.43 9.52
CA ASN A 68 -15.59 -8.87 10.59
C ASN A 68 -16.10 -7.50 10.14
N ALA A 69 -16.97 -6.86 10.91
CA ALA A 69 -17.48 -5.52 10.60
C ALA A 69 -17.31 -4.55 11.78
N ASN A 70 -17.31 -3.25 11.49
CA ASN A 70 -17.31 -2.17 12.47
C ASN A 70 -16.25 -2.37 13.57
N THR A 71 -15.03 -2.76 13.21
CA THR A 71 -13.94 -3.01 14.18
C THR A 71 -12.58 -2.71 13.54
N PHE A 72 -11.51 -2.74 14.33
CA PHE A 72 -10.15 -2.73 13.81
C PHE A 72 -9.78 -4.10 13.23
N PHE A 73 -8.86 -4.12 12.26
CA PHE A 73 -8.39 -5.34 11.58
C PHE A 73 -9.53 -6.20 11.02
N SER A 74 -10.55 -5.55 10.47
CA SER A 74 -11.81 -6.20 10.11
C SER A 74 -11.74 -7.03 8.83
N SER A 75 -10.99 -6.59 7.82
CA SER A 75 -10.84 -7.31 6.55
C SER A 75 -9.89 -8.53 6.64
N LYS A 76 -10.09 -9.56 5.83
CA LYS A 76 -9.13 -10.65 5.65
C LYS A 76 -8.18 -10.34 4.49
N LEU A 77 -6.87 -10.41 4.72
CA LEU A 77 -5.85 -10.13 3.71
C LEU A 77 -5.06 -11.40 3.37
N ASN A 78 -5.07 -11.80 2.10
CA ASN A 78 -4.32 -12.95 1.61
C ASN A 78 -3.17 -12.45 0.73
N LEU A 79 -1.91 -12.72 1.11
CA LEU A 79 -0.74 -12.13 0.46
C LEU A 79 -0.01 -13.13 -0.44
N TYR A 80 0.17 -12.72 -1.69
CA TYR A 80 0.88 -13.41 -2.77
C TYR A 80 2.07 -12.58 -3.26
N ARG A 81 3.10 -13.27 -3.73
CA ARG A 81 4.35 -12.68 -4.21
C ARG A 81 4.71 -13.23 -5.57
N PHE A 82 4.93 -12.32 -6.51
CA PHE A 82 5.51 -12.66 -7.80
C PHE A 82 6.69 -11.75 -8.13
N TYR A 83 7.71 -12.33 -8.75
CA TYR A 83 8.86 -11.62 -9.27
C TYR A 83 9.52 -12.43 -10.38
N THR A 84 10.07 -11.73 -11.36
CA THR A 84 10.95 -12.36 -12.35
C THR A 84 12.35 -12.46 -11.78
N ASN A 85 12.96 -13.65 -11.81
CA ASN A 85 14.33 -13.81 -11.33
C ASN A 85 15.34 -13.30 -12.35
N TYR A 86 15.93 -12.13 -12.09
CA TYR A 86 17.03 -11.58 -12.87
C TYR A 86 18.41 -11.82 -12.22
N SER A 87 18.46 -12.22 -10.96
CA SER A 87 19.72 -12.49 -10.24
C SER A 87 20.33 -13.87 -10.57
N GLY A 88 19.67 -14.66 -11.42
CA GLY A 88 20.14 -15.97 -11.84
C GLY A 88 21.14 -15.89 -12.99
N GLN A 89 22.03 -16.88 -13.07
CA GLN A 89 23.05 -16.96 -14.14
C GLN A 89 22.42 -16.86 -15.54
N GLY A 90 22.88 -15.90 -16.33
CA GLY A 90 22.39 -15.64 -17.69
C GLY A 90 21.06 -14.88 -17.73
N ARG A 91 20.62 -14.29 -16.62
CA ARG A 91 19.39 -13.48 -16.52
C ARG A 91 19.61 -12.05 -16.02
N GLU A 92 20.87 -11.64 -15.88
CA GLU A 92 21.28 -10.40 -15.24
C GLU A 92 20.92 -9.17 -16.07
N ASN A 93 20.97 -9.29 -17.40
CA ASN A 93 20.69 -8.21 -18.34
C ASN A 93 19.92 -8.69 -19.58
N TYR A 94 19.47 -7.74 -20.40
CA TYR A 94 18.69 -8.04 -21.60
C TYR A 94 19.46 -8.92 -22.61
N LYS A 95 20.75 -8.64 -22.86
CA LYS A 95 21.56 -9.44 -23.82
C LYS A 95 21.57 -10.92 -23.46
N ASN A 96 21.73 -11.23 -22.18
CA ASN A 96 21.78 -12.61 -21.70
C ASN A 96 20.41 -13.30 -21.84
N ILE A 97 19.33 -12.63 -21.41
CA ILE A 97 17.97 -13.21 -21.43
C ILE A 97 17.46 -13.43 -22.86
N SER A 98 17.67 -12.44 -23.73
CA SER A 98 17.16 -12.46 -25.11
C SER A 98 17.92 -13.44 -26.01
N LYS A 99 19.09 -13.92 -25.58
CA LYS A 99 19.93 -14.88 -26.32
C LYS A 99 20.16 -14.41 -27.76
N LEU A 100 20.51 -13.13 -27.96
CA LEU A 100 20.71 -12.54 -29.29
C LEU A 100 21.72 -13.35 -30.14
N ASN A 101 22.69 -13.96 -29.46
CA ASN A 101 23.74 -14.79 -30.07
C ASN A 101 23.30 -16.24 -30.38
N SER A 102 22.00 -16.56 -30.29
CA SER A 102 21.48 -17.89 -30.65
C SER A 102 21.13 -18.01 -32.12
N GLY A 103 21.25 -19.23 -32.67
CA GLY A 103 20.96 -19.52 -34.08
C GLY A 103 22.15 -19.31 -35.02
N SER A 104 21.89 -19.27 -36.33
CA SER A 104 22.91 -19.04 -37.36
C SER A 104 23.44 -17.59 -37.33
N THR A 105 24.60 -17.35 -37.91
CA THR A 105 25.20 -16.00 -37.98
C THR A 105 24.24 -14.94 -38.53
N GLU A 106 23.44 -15.28 -39.55
CA GLU A 106 22.45 -14.37 -40.12
C GLU A 106 21.24 -14.15 -39.19
N GLN A 107 20.85 -15.16 -38.41
CA GLN A 107 19.83 -14.97 -37.36
C GLN A 107 20.34 -14.07 -36.24
N GLN A 108 21.58 -14.28 -35.79
CA GLN A 108 22.21 -13.46 -34.76
C GLN A 108 22.27 -11.99 -35.19
N LYS A 109 22.75 -11.71 -36.42
CA LYS A 109 22.77 -10.34 -36.98
C LYS A 109 21.37 -9.71 -37.00
N ARG A 110 20.35 -10.45 -37.44
CA ARG A 110 18.98 -9.94 -37.48
C ARG A 110 18.42 -9.67 -36.09
N ASN A 111 18.64 -10.57 -35.13
CA ASN A 111 18.20 -10.39 -33.74
C ASN A 111 18.88 -9.17 -33.10
N GLN A 112 20.17 -8.98 -33.38
CA GLN A 112 20.92 -7.82 -32.91
C GLN A 112 20.38 -6.53 -33.52
N LEU A 113 20.18 -6.48 -34.85
CA LEU A 113 19.64 -5.29 -35.53
C LEU A 113 18.26 -4.89 -35.00
N ILE A 114 17.37 -5.85 -34.74
CA ILE A 114 16.05 -5.57 -34.16
C ILE A 114 16.20 -5.03 -32.73
N SER A 115 17.11 -5.60 -31.93
CA SER A 115 17.32 -5.13 -30.55
C SER A 115 17.91 -3.71 -30.52
N ASP A 116 18.93 -3.45 -31.35
CA ASP A 116 19.61 -2.16 -31.44
C ASP A 116 18.71 -1.04 -31.98
N LEU A 117 17.65 -1.39 -32.71
CA LEU A 117 16.63 -0.43 -33.17
C LEU A 117 15.86 0.19 -31.99
N PHE A 118 15.65 -0.56 -30.91
CA PHE A 118 14.81 -0.14 -29.78
C PHE A 118 15.59 0.12 -28.49
N LEU A 119 16.72 -0.57 -28.31
CA LEU A 119 17.46 -0.62 -27.06
C LEU A 119 18.92 -0.29 -27.32
N ASP A 120 19.43 0.75 -26.66
CA ASP A 120 20.85 1.09 -26.77
C ASP A 120 21.74 -0.08 -26.31
N ASN A 121 22.64 -0.50 -27.20
CA ASN A 121 23.46 -1.69 -27.07
C ASN A 121 24.49 -1.57 -25.93
N GLU A 122 25.00 -0.36 -25.68
CA GLU A 122 26.06 -0.12 -24.71
C GLU A 122 25.55 0.15 -23.29
N SER A 123 24.29 0.58 -23.16
CA SER A 123 23.68 0.92 -21.87
C SER A 123 22.43 0.07 -21.55
N VAL A 124 21.33 0.28 -22.28
CA VAL A 124 20.01 -0.32 -22.01
C VAL A 124 20.04 -1.85 -22.09
N GLN A 125 20.83 -2.42 -23.00
CA GLN A 125 20.91 -3.88 -23.13
C GLN A 125 21.79 -4.55 -22.05
N GLU A 126 22.62 -3.78 -21.34
CA GLU A 126 23.72 -4.27 -20.49
C GLU A 126 23.49 -4.08 -18.99
N PHE A 127 22.70 -3.09 -18.57
CA PHE A 127 22.50 -2.78 -17.15
C PHE A 127 21.84 -3.93 -16.38
N ASP A 128 22.09 -3.96 -15.07
CA ASP A 128 21.56 -5.00 -14.19
C ASP A 128 20.06 -4.81 -13.90
N LEU A 129 19.27 -5.80 -14.31
CA LEU A 129 17.82 -5.86 -14.17
C LEU A 129 17.36 -6.22 -12.75
N SER A 130 18.26 -6.67 -11.87
CA SER A 130 17.93 -7.07 -10.48
C SER A 130 17.39 -5.92 -9.63
N HIS A 131 17.77 -4.68 -9.97
CA HIS A 131 17.28 -3.45 -9.34
C HIS A 131 16.17 -2.75 -10.15
N GLY A 132 15.44 -3.52 -10.97
CA GLY A 132 14.34 -3.04 -11.80
C GLY A 132 14.75 -2.35 -13.10
N TYR A 133 13.77 -1.77 -13.79
CA TYR A 133 13.94 -1.35 -15.19
C TYR A 133 14.49 0.07 -15.41
N ARG A 134 14.81 0.81 -14.33
CA ARG A 134 15.55 2.09 -14.37
C ARG A 134 15.03 3.10 -15.41
N ALA A 135 13.71 3.31 -15.42
CA ALA A 135 12.96 4.17 -16.35
C ALA A 135 12.90 3.71 -17.82
N GLN A 136 13.38 2.50 -18.15
CA GLN A 136 13.20 1.87 -19.46
C GLN A 136 11.85 1.13 -19.53
N THR A 137 10.77 1.92 -19.63
CA THR A 137 9.39 1.41 -19.49
C THR A 137 9.02 0.37 -20.54
N HIS A 138 9.43 0.57 -21.80
CA HIS A 138 9.19 -0.33 -22.92
C HIS A 138 9.89 -1.69 -22.72
N LEU A 139 11.19 -1.68 -22.38
CA LEU A 139 11.96 -2.89 -22.04
C LEU A 139 11.30 -3.64 -20.89
N GLY A 140 10.97 -2.91 -19.81
CA GLY A 140 10.34 -3.50 -18.64
C GLY A 140 8.96 -4.10 -18.93
N SER A 141 8.16 -3.47 -19.80
CA SER A 141 6.84 -3.99 -20.19
C SER A 141 6.96 -5.33 -20.90
N MET A 142 7.91 -5.42 -21.84
CA MET A 142 8.20 -6.66 -22.55
C MET A 142 8.69 -7.74 -21.59
N LEU A 143 9.68 -7.43 -20.74
CA LEU A 143 10.28 -8.41 -19.84
C LEU A 143 9.31 -8.87 -18.74
N MET A 144 8.49 -7.98 -18.18
CA MET A 144 7.50 -8.35 -17.17
C MET A 144 6.40 -9.22 -17.76
N TYR A 145 5.88 -8.86 -18.94
CA TYR A 145 4.92 -9.69 -19.67
C TYR A 145 5.49 -11.10 -19.87
N HIS A 146 6.71 -11.21 -20.40
CA HIS A 146 7.34 -12.50 -20.64
C HIS A 146 7.65 -13.28 -19.34
N GLY A 147 7.96 -12.60 -18.24
CA GLY A 147 8.12 -13.25 -16.93
C GLY A 147 6.83 -13.92 -16.45
N ILE A 148 5.68 -13.25 -16.58
CA ILE A 148 4.35 -13.82 -16.25
C ILE A 148 4.04 -15.02 -17.17
N ILE A 149 4.32 -14.89 -18.48
CA ILE A 149 4.12 -15.98 -19.45
C ILE A 149 5.04 -17.17 -19.19
N GLU A 150 6.29 -16.92 -18.79
CA GLU A 150 7.25 -17.96 -18.41
C GLU A 150 6.73 -18.75 -17.21
N ALA A 151 6.21 -18.06 -16.17
CA ALA A 151 5.60 -18.70 -15.02
C ALA A 151 4.44 -19.63 -15.43
N ALA A 152 3.53 -19.17 -16.29
CA ALA A 152 2.43 -20.00 -16.82
C ALA A 152 2.93 -21.28 -17.50
N ARG A 153 3.98 -21.15 -18.33
CA ARG A 153 4.57 -22.29 -19.05
C ARG A 153 5.26 -23.27 -18.10
N ASN A 154 5.98 -22.76 -17.10
CA ASN A 154 6.63 -23.59 -16.08
C ASN A 154 5.59 -24.39 -15.29
N ILE A 155 4.48 -23.75 -14.89
CA ILE A 155 3.35 -24.41 -14.21
C ILE A 155 2.79 -25.55 -15.07
N VAL A 156 2.53 -25.31 -16.36
CA VAL A 156 2.01 -26.35 -17.28
C VAL A 156 3.00 -27.49 -17.47
N ARG A 157 4.30 -27.18 -17.55
CA ARG A 157 5.35 -28.21 -17.67
C ARG A 157 5.44 -29.06 -16.40
N GLY A 158 5.11 -28.50 -15.24
CA GLY A 158 5.07 -29.18 -13.95
C GLY A 158 6.44 -29.45 -13.30
N THR A 159 7.55 -29.08 -13.97
CA THR A 159 8.91 -29.28 -13.45
C THR A 159 9.58 -27.96 -13.08
N ASP A 160 10.25 -27.94 -11.93
CA ASP A 160 10.98 -26.79 -11.36
C ASP A 160 10.12 -25.54 -11.06
N VAL A 161 8.81 -25.71 -10.86
CA VAL A 161 7.88 -24.62 -10.53
C VAL A 161 8.25 -23.98 -9.19
N LYS A 162 8.62 -22.70 -9.23
CA LYS A 162 9.09 -21.92 -8.09
C LYS A 162 7.94 -21.45 -7.20
N VAL A 163 8.25 -21.09 -5.96
CA VAL A 163 7.24 -20.67 -4.97
C VAL A 163 6.46 -19.46 -5.46
N GLN A 164 7.15 -18.44 -5.97
CA GLN A 164 6.52 -17.23 -6.51
C GLN A 164 5.63 -17.51 -7.74
N GLU A 165 5.94 -18.54 -8.53
CA GLU A 165 5.09 -18.96 -9.65
C GLU A 165 3.81 -19.64 -9.16
N ARG A 166 3.90 -20.43 -8.08
CA ARG A 166 2.74 -21.05 -7.41
C ARG A 166 1.85 -20.01 -6.75
N GLU A 167 2.44 -19.01 -6.08
CA GLU A 167 1.68 -17.91 -5.48
C GLU A 167 0.96 -17.09 -6.57
N LEU A 168 1.59 -16.84 -7.71
CA LEU A 168 0.92 -16.23 -8.86
C LEU A 168 -0.22 -17.11 -9.40
N ASP A 169 -0.01 -18.42 -9.53
CA ASP A 169 -1.05 -19.35 -9.99
C ASP A 169 -2.26 -19.37 -9.05
N GLU A 170 -2.05 -19.36 -7.74
CA GLU A 170 -3.13 -19.32 -6.76
C GLU A 170 -3.93 -18.02 -6.87
N PHE A 171 -3.25 -16.87 -6.92
CA PHE A 171 -3.89 -15.57 -7.12
C PHE A 171 -4.70 -15.53 -8.42
N VAL A 172 -4.12 -15.99 -9.53
CA VAL A 172 -4.78 -16.00 -10.84
C VAL A 172 -5.94 -16.99 -10.88
N THR A 173 -5.84 -18.12 -10.20
CA THR A 173 -6.95 -19.08 -10.06
C THR A 173 -8.14 -18.43 -9.37
N LYS A 174 -7.91 -17.70 -8.26
CA LYS A 174 -8.97 -16.97 -7.57
C LYS A 174 -9.58 -15.87 -8.45
N LEU A 175 -8.75 -15.17 -9.21
CA LEU A 175 -9.19 -14.15 -10.16
C LEU A 175 -10.06 -14.76 -11.28
N GLU A 176 -9.63 -15.88 -11.85
CA GLU A 176 -10.38 -16.61 -12.87
C GLU A 176 -11.73 -17.09 -12.35
N LEU A 177 -11.77 -17.67 -11.14
CA LEU A 177 -13.00 -18.12 -10.48
C LEU A 177 -13.97 -16.95 -10.20
N ALA A 178 -13.45 -15.77 -9.89
CA ALA A 178 -14.27 -14.57 -9.71
C ALA A 178 -14.86 -14.06 -11.05
N GLY A 179 -14.12 -14.19 -12.15
CA GLY A 179 -14.60 -13.85 -13.49
C GLY A 179 -15.14 -12.41 -13.58
N GLN A 180 -16.42 -12.26 -13.90
CA GLN A 180 -17.09 -10.96 -14.01
C GLN A 180 -17.29 -10.24 -12.66
N ASP A 181 -17.26 -10.98 -11.55
CA ASP A 181 -17.39 -10.43 -10.19
C ASP A 181 -16.03 -9.97 -9.64
N ALA A 182 -14.96 -10.05 -10.42
CA ALA A 182 -13.64 -9.57 -10.02
C ALA A 182 -13.54 -8.05 -10.10
N ARG A 183 -13.12 -7.42 -8.99
CA ARG A 183 -12.63 -6.04 -8.94
C ARG A 183 -11.15 -6.04 -8.61
N VAL A 184 -10.33 -5.64 -9.57
CA VAL A 184 -8.87 -5.59 -9.46
C VAL A 184 -8.43 -4.12 -9.41
N PHE A 185 -7.74 -3.73 -8.34
CA PHE A 185 -7.12 -2.41 -8.23
C PHE A 185 -5.60 -2.51 -8.27
N ILE A 186 -4.96 -1.74 -9.12
CA ILE A 186 -3.51 -1.78 -9.32
C ILE A 186 -2.87 -0.52 -8.74
N PHE A 187 -1.89 -0.72 -7.85
CA PHE A 187 -1.03 0.34 -7.34
C PHE A 187 0.29 0.37 -8.11
N GLY A 188 0.68 1.55 -8.54
CA GLY A 188 1.98 1.82 -9.13
C GLY A 188 2.10 3.25 -9.63
N SER A 189 3.34 3.68 -9.89
CA SER A 189 3.65 4.96 -10.52
C SER A 189 3.75 4.85 -12.03
N ILE A 190 3.49 5.96 -12.73
CA ILE A 190 3.66 6.04 -14.20
C ILE A 190 4.91 6.83 -14.64
N PHE A 191 5.62 7.46 -13.71
CA PHE A 191 6.79 8.31 -14.00
C PHE A 191 8.12 7.56 -14.18
N GLY A 192 8.09 6.22 -14.18
CA GLY A 192 9.25 5.37 -14.50
C GLY A 192 9.33 4.08 -13.67
N GLY A 193 10.21 3.17 -14.10
CA GLY A 193 10.55 1.93 -13.39
C GLY A 193 9.52 0.81 -13.50
N THR A 194 9.51 -0.11 -12.53
CA THR A 194 8.70 -1.34 -12.53
C THR A 194 7.19 -1.07 -12.60
N GLY A 195 6.70 -0.05 -11.88
CA GLY A 195 5.29 0.38 -11.92
C GLY A 195 4.84 0.73 -13.33
N ALA A 196 5.53 1.69 -13.95
CA ALA A 196 5.20 2.22 -15.26
C ALA A 196 5.29 1.15 -16.37
N SER A 197 6.18 0.18 -16.21
CA SER A 197 6.33 -0.97 -17.10
C SER A 197 5.20 -2.00 -17.00
N SER A 198 4.54 -2.12 -15.84
CA SER A 198 3.70 -3.29 -15.59
C SER A 198 2.21 -2.99 -15.68
N ILE A 199 1.77 -1.82 -15.21
CA ILE A 199 0.36 -1.42 -15.25
C ILE A 199 -0.27 -1.64 -16.65
N PRO A 200 0.31 -1.19 -17.79
CA PRO A 200 -0.40 -1.31 -19.05
C PRO A 200 -0.53 -2.76 -19.55
N ILE A 201 0.36 -3.66 -19.10
CA ILE A 201 0.41 -5.04 -19.57
C ILE A 201 -0.31 -6.03 -18.65
N ILE A 202 -0.57 -5.69 -17.38
CA ILE A 202 -1.09 -6.64 -16.38
C ILE A 202 -2.36 -7.35 -16.85
N PRO A 203 -3.43 -6.66 -17.29
CA PRO A 203 -4.63 -7.35 -17.75
C PRO A 203 -4.28 -8.37 -18.82
N LYS A 204 -3.62 -7.95 -19.91
CA LYS A 204 -3.28 -8.85 -21.00
C LYS A 204 -2.41 -10.04 -20.56
N ALA A 205 -1.40 -9.80 -19.74
CA ALA A 205 -0.52 -10.84 -19.22
C ALA A 205 -1.29 -11.89 -18.39
N LEU A 206 -2.24 -11.48 -17.54
CA LEU A 206 -3.06 -12.40 -16.76
C LEU A 206 -4.03 -13.21 -17.64
N GLN A 207 -4.61 -12.62 -18.68
CA GLN A 207 -5.43 -13.37 -19.63
C GLN A 207 -4.64 -14.45 -20.37
N ASP A 208 -3.45 -14.10 -20.85
CA ASP A 208 -2.62 -15.05 -21.58
C ASP A 208 -2.02 -16.10 -20.64
N PHE A 209 -1.72 -15.76 -19.39
CA PHE A 209 -1.42 -16.72 -18.33
C PHE A 209 -2.53 -17.78 -18.21
N ILE A 210 -3.79 -17.35 -18.04
CA ILE A 210 -4.95 -18.25 -17.91
C ILE A 210 -5.09 -19.13 -19.15
N ARG A 211 -4.97 -18.56 -20.35
CA ARG A 211 -5.07 -19.30 -21.62
C ARG A 211 -3.98 -20.35 -21.76
N ILE A 212 -2.72 -20.01 -21.43
CA ILE A 212 -1.62 -20.96 -21.50
C ILE A 212 -1.84 -22.09 -20.49
N ARG A 213 -2.16 -21.74 -19.25
CA ARG A 213 -2.38 -22.70 -18.17
C ARG A 213 -3.50 -23.69 -18.49
N SER A 214 -4.59 -23.20 -19.07
CA SER A 214 -5.76 -23.99 -19.46
C SER A 214 -5.63 -24.66 -20.83
N LYS A 215 -4.49 -24.53 -21.52
CA LYS A 215 -4.29 -24.99 -22.91
C LYS A 215 -5.37 -24.46 -23.88
N GLY A 216 -5.82 -23.23 -23.65
CA GLY A 216 -6.83 -22.53 -24.44
C GLY A 216 -8.28 -22.78 -24.00
N ALA A 217 -8.53 -23.62 -22.99
CA ALA A 217 -9.88 -23.94 -22.54
C ALA A 217 -10.55 -22.82 -21.73
N ALA A 218 -9.77 -21.93 -21.12
CA ALA A 218 -10.27 -20.84 -20.29
C ALA A 218 -9.61 -19.50 -20.60
N SER A 219 -10.30 -18.41 -20.24
CA SER A 219 -9.83 -17.04 -20.40
C SER A 219 -10.66 -16.11 -19.50
N ILE A 220 -10.10 -14.98 -19.11
CA ILE A 220 -10.84 -13.89 -18.46
C ILE A 220 -11.25 -12.83 -19.49
N ASP A 221 -12.48 -12.35 -19.36
CA ASP A 221 -13.05 -11.30 -20.19
C ASP A 221 -12.91 -9.93 -19.49
N PHE A 222 -11.97 -9.11 -19.98
CA PHE A 222 -11.72 -7.77 -19.43
C PHE A 222 -12.80 -6.74 -19.76
N SER A 223 -13.74 -7.05 -20.64
CA SER A 223 -14.92 -6.20 -20.77
C SER A 223 -15.82 -6.30 -19.52
N LYS A 224 -15.72 -7.41 -18.77
CA LYS A 224 -16.54 -7.71 -17.59
C LYS A 224 -15.78 -7.60 -16.28
N ALA A 225 -14.57 -8.15 -16.20
CA ALA A 225 -13.73 -7.99 -15.02
C ALA A 225 -13.34 -6.51 -14.86
N LYS A 226 -13.50 -5.96 -13.66
CA LYS A 226 -13.38 -4.52 -13.40
C LYS A 226 -11.94 -4.22 -12.98
N PHE A 227 -11.15 -3.62 -13.85
CA PHE A 227 -9.80 -3.15 -13.52
C PHE A 227 -9.80 -1.64 -13.24
N GLY A 228 -9.21 -1.26 -12.11
CA GLY A 228 -8.90 0.11 -11.73
C GLY A 228 -7.42 0.27 -11.45
N SER A 229 -6.88 1.48 -11.61
CA SER A 229 -5.49 1.78 -11.25
C SER A 229 -5.32 3.24 -10.88
N THR A 230 -4.31 3.54 -10.08
CA THR A 230 -3.79 4.91 -9.97
C THR A 230 -2.84 5.20 -11.11
N LEU A 231 -3.00 6.37 -11.73
CA LEU A 231 -2.00 7.02 -12.57
C LEU A 231 -1.24 8.01 -11.69
N LEU A 232 -0.36 7.47 -10.84
CA LEU A 232 0.40 8.27 -9.89
C LEU A 232 1.62 8.88 -10.59
N THR A 233 1.61 10.21 -10.74
CA THR A 233 2.74 10.98 -11.27
C THR A 233 3.76 11.26 -10.17
N GLU A 234 4.86 11.92 -10.50
CA GLU A 234 5.96 12.18 -9.59
C GLU A 234 5.53 12.96 -8.35
N TYR A 235 6.07 12.56 -7.21
CA TYR A 235 5.84 13.20 -5.90
C TYR A 235 7.08 13.15 -5.00
N PHE A 236 8.17 12.55 -5.50
CA PHE A 236 9.46 12.51 -4.83
C PHE A 236 10.58 12.58 -5.87
N THR A 237 11.75 13.00 -5.42
CA THR A 237 13.00 12.98 -6.19
C THR A 237 14.07 12.21 -5.41
N PHE A 238 15.23 12.02 -6.03
CA PHE A 238 16.42 11.48 -5.38
C PHE A 238 17.65 12.14 -6.00
N LYS A 239 18.80 12.00 -5.36
CA LYS A 239 20.04 12.60 -5.87
C LYS A 239 20.33 12.12 -7.28
N LYS A 240 20.72 13.05 -8.15
CA LYS A 240 21.12 12.72 -9.52
C LYS A 240 22.31 11.77 -9.49
N PRO A 241 22.28 10.68 -10.29
CA PRO A 241 23.42 9.79 -10.41
C PRO A 241 24.61 10.54 -11.01
N ASN A 242 25.78 10.42 -10.39
CA ASN A 242 27.00 11.04 -10.91
C ASN A 242 27.72 10.15 -11.95
N ASP A 243 28.60 10.74 -12.75
CA ASP A 243 29.30 10.03 -13.84
C ASP A 243 30.12 8.82 -13.34
N LYS A 244 30.68 8.91 -12.14
CA LYS A 244 31.41 7.78 -11.52
C LYS A 244 30.48 6.60 -11.23
N GLN A 245 29.24 6.85 -10.82
CA GLN A 245 28.26 5.78 -10.61
C GLN A 245 27.84 5.13 -11.93
N LYS A 246 27.78 5.90 -13.03
CA LYS A 246 27.43 5.38 -14.37
C LYS A 246 28.61 4.74 -15.12
N ALA A 247 29.81 4.75 -14.55
CA ALA A 247 31.01 4.27 -15.24
C ALA A 247 31.07 2.74 -15.42
N SER A 248 30.32 1.96 -14.63
CA SER A 248 30.23 0.50 -14.81
C SER A 248 29.05 0.12 -15.71
N LYS A 249 29.19 -0.96 -16.49
CA LYS A 249 28.09 -1.49 -17.33
C LYS A 249 26.82 -1.79 -16.52
N GLU A 250 26.99 -2.37 -15.33
CA GLU A 250 25.91 -2.68 -14.38
C GLU A 250 25.09 -1.43 -13.97
N ASN A 251 25.71 -0.25 -13.97
CA ASN A 251 25.12 1.03 -13.61
C ASN A 251 25.08 2.05 -14.75
N SER A 252 25.33 1.60 -15.99
CA SER A 252 25.33 2.44 -17.19
C SER A 252 24.02 3.22 -17.37
N VAL A 253 22.91 2.61 -16.94
CA VAL A 253 21.61 3.27 -16.80
C VAL A 253 21.27 3.39 -15.33
N ILE A 254 20.99 4.60 -14.86
CA ILE A 254 20.33 4.88 -13.59
C ILE A 254 19.22 5.87 -13.88
N ALA A 255 18.04 5.66 -13.30
CA ALA A 255 16.93 6.60 -13.45
C ALA A 255 17.38 8.00 -12.99
N ASP A 256 17.02 9.02 -13.75
CA ASP A 256 17.24 10.42 -13.38
C ASP A 256 15.87 11.06 -13.15
N ALA A 257 15.62 11.41 -11.88
CA ALA A 257 14.33 11.96 -11.45
C ALA A 257 13.97 13.27 -12.15
N SER A 258 14.93 13.99 -12.75
CA SER A 258 14.64 15.19 -13.53
C SER A 258 13.85 14.92 -14.83
N TYR A 259 13.83 13.68 -15.32
CA TYR A 259 12.98 13.27 -16.44
C TYR A 259 11.60 12.78 -16.01
N PHE A 260 11.31 12.64 -14.70
CA PHE A 260 10.04 12.11 -14.23
C PHE A 260 8.82 12.89 -14.72
N PRO A 261 8.80 14.25 -14.71
CA PRO A 261 7.67 15.00 -15.25
C PRO A 261 7.43 14.73 -16.74
N LEU A 262 8.50 14.63 -17.54
CA LEU A 262 8.40 14.33 -18.97
C LEU A 262 7.90 12.89 -19.21
N ASN A 263 8.41 11.93 -18.44
CA ASN A 263 7.96 10.54 -18.50
C ASN A 263 6.49 10.40 -18.09
N SER A 264 6.06 11.12 -17.04
CA SER A 264 4.65 11.21 -16.63
C SER A 264 3.78 11.71 -17.78
N GLN A 265 4.18 12.80 -18.43
CA GLN A 265 3.43 13.38 -19.55
C GLN A 265 3.28 12.39 -20.71
N ALA A 266 4.38 11.76 -21.13
CA ALA A 266 4.35 10.76 -22.20
C ALA A 266 3.49 9.55 -21.83
N ALA A 267 3.59 9.07 -20.59
CA ALA A 267 2.78 7.97 -20.10
C ALA A 267 1.28 8.34 -20.10
N LEU A 268 0.90 9.53 -19.62
CA LEU A 268 -0.49 9.97 -19.62
C LEU A 268 -1.09 10.00 -21.05
N GLN A 269 -0.32 10.42 -22.07
CA GLN A 269 -0.76 10.37 -23.47
C GLN A 269 -1.02 8.93 -23.93
N PHE A 270 -0.16 7.99 -23.56
CA PHE A 270 -0.36 6.57 -23.84
C PHE A 270 -1.63 6.05 -23.15
N TYR A 271 -1.80 6.30 -21.84
CA TYR A 271 -2.98 5.84 -21.10
C TYR A 271 -4.27 6.46 -21.64
N GLN A 272 -4.24 7.68 -22.16
CA GLN A 272 -5.39 8.34 -22.76
C GLN A 272 -5.76 7.76 -24.14
N SER A 273 -4.78 7.34 -24.95
CA SER A 273 -4.98 7.02 -26.36
C SER A 273 -4.99 5.53 -26.70
N ASP A 274 -4.38 4.67 -25.88
CA ASP A 274 -4.26 3.25 -26.17
C ASP A 274 -5.62 2.52 -26.08
N PRO A 275 -6.10 1.87 -27.16
CA PRO A 275 -7.40 1.20 -27.16
C PRO A 275 -7.48 -0.01 -26.21
N THR A 276 -6.33 -0.65 -25.92
CA THR A 276 -6.30 -1.78 -24.98
C THR A 276 -6.47 -1.29 -23.56
N VAL A 277 -5.78 -0.21 -23.18
CA VAL A 277 -5.97 0.47 -21.88
C VAL A 277 -7.42 0.92 -21.75
N GLN A 278 -7.95 1.65 -22.74
CA GLN A 278 -9.31 2.20 -22.71
C GLN A 278 -10.39 1.12 -22.51
N ARG A 279 -10.15 -0.09 -23.02
CA ARG A 279 -11.09 -1.22 -22.93
C ARG A 279 -10.93 -2.02 -21.64
N CYS A 280 -9.69 -2.23 -21.20
CA CYS A 280 -9.39 -3.11 -20.06
C CYS A 280 -9.62 -2.41 -18.72
N TYR A 281 -9.26 -1.13 -18.60
CA TYR A 281 -9.45 -0.36 -17.37
C TYR A 281 -10.82 0.30 -17.38
N LYS A 282 -11.59 0.12 -16.31
CA LYS A 282 -12.86 0.82 -16.13
C LYS A 282 -12.66 2.19 -15.53
N MET A 283 -11.63 2.34 -14.70
CA MET A 283 -11.36 3.59 -14.00
C MET A 283 -9.88 3.82 -13.75
N LEU A 284 -9.43 5.04 -14.03
CA LEU A 284 -8.06 5.47 -13.77
C LEU A 284 -8.08 6.73 -12.90
N TYR A 285 -7.38 6.67 -11.77
CA TYR A 285 -7.30 7.74 -10.77
C TYR A 285 -6.01 8.51 -10.98
N HIS A 286 -6.10 9.72 -11.54
CA HIS A 286 -4.96 10.61 -11.69
C HIS A 286 -4.65 11.28 -10.36
N ILE A 287 -3.50 10.95 -9.79
CA ILE A 287 -2.99 11.53 -8.55
C ILE A 287 -1.62 12.10 -8.88
N GLY A 288 -1.43 13.39 -8.59
CA GLY A 288 -0.17 14.07 -8.80
C GLY A 288 0.19 14.98 -7.65
N TRP A 289 1.43 15.46 -7.66
CA TRP A 289 1.96 16.37 -6.66
C TRP A 289 2.40 17.66 -7.34
N PRO A 290 1.61 18.76 -7.23
CA PRO A 290 1.77 19.94 -8.08
C PRO A 290 2.88 20.89 -7.61
N VAL A 291 3.75 20.46 -6.70
CA VAL A 291 4.87 21.25 -6.17
C VAL A 291 6.18 20.48 -6.32
N GLU A 292 7.30 21.17 -6.14
CA GLU A 292 8.61 20.55 -6.24
C GLU A 292 8.72 19.33 -5.30
N SER A 293 9.09 18.20 -5.91
CA SER A 293 9.23 16.93 -5.23
C SER A 293 10.42 16.96 -4.27
N LYS A 294 10.23 16.44 -3.05
CA LYS A 294 11.30 16.36 -2.04
C LYS A 294 12.16 15.11 -2.19
N PRO A 295 13.46 15.16 -1.85
CA PRO A 295 14.32 13.98 -1.90
C PRO A 295 13.93 12.97 -0.84
N VAL A 296 13.83 11.69 -1.22
CA VAL A 296 13.57 10.58 -0.29
C VAL A 296 14.84 9.91 0.25
N ASP A 297 15.99 10.18 -0.35
CA ASP A 297 17.31 9.65 0.01
C ASP A 297 18.10 10.60 0.92
N THR A 298 17.54 10.95 2.08
CA THR A 298 18.23 11.84 3.03
C THR A 298 19.32 11.08 3.78
N GLY A 299 20.58 11.22 3.35
CA GLY A 299 21.77 10.75 4.09
C GLY A 299 22.77 9.91 3.29
N SER A 300 22.41 9.43 2.10
CA SER A 300 23.35 8.74 1.21
C SER A 300 24.14 9.73 0.34
N SER A 301 25.42 9.45 0.10
CA SER A 301 26.24 10.18 -0.90
C SER A 301 25.94 9.73 -2.34
N GLN A 302 25.18 8.64 -2.50
CA GLN A 302 24.92 7.94 -3.75
C GLN A 302 23.43 7.68 -3.95
N THR A 303 22.97 7.80 -5.20
CA THR A 303 21.63 7.35 -5.60
C THR A 303 21.43 5.87 -5.27
N VAL A 304 20.40 5.58 -4.47
CA VAL A 304 19.97 4.21 -4.18
C VAL A 304 19.16 3.71 -5.38
N THR A 305 19.65 2.68 -6.05
CA THR A 305 19.04 2.15 -7.28
C THR A 305 18.08 0.99 -7.04
N GLY A 306 18.16 0.34 -5.87
CA GLY A 306 17.39 -0.84 -5.49
C GLY A 306 17.84 -1.40 -4.14
N GLY A 307 17.23 -2.50 -3.71
CA GLY A 307 17.65 -3.31 -2.58
C GLY A 307 17.11 -2.88 -1.22
N ALA A 308 17.65 -3.50 -0.16
CA ALA A 308 17.09 -3.41 1.19
C ALA A 308 17.14 -2.01 1.80
N THR A 309 18.07 -1.18 1.33
CA THR A 309 18.21 0.22 1.76
C THR A 309 17.21 1.14 1.07
N GLN A 310 16.51 0.69 0.03
CA GLN A 310 15.41 1.43 -0.57
C GLN A 310 14.14 1.27 0.27
N GLU A 311 14.14 1.86 1.45
CA GLU A 311 13.04 1.88 2.42
C GLU A 311 12.64 3.35 2.68
N ASN A 312 11.92 3.93 1.71
CA ASN A 312 11.59 5.36 1.69
C ASN A 312 10.49 5.68 2.71
N THR A 313 10.49 6.90 3.24
CA THR A 313 9.42 7.40 4.11
C THR A 313 8.09 7.51 3.37
N SER A 314 6.98 7.33 4.06
CA SER A 314 5.63 7.37 3.49
C SER A 314 5.20 8.79 3.12
N HIS A 315 4.31 8.92 2.13
CA HIS A 315 3.83 10.21 1.61
C HIS A 315 2.30 10.29 1.52
N ILE A 316 1.72 11.49 1.66
CA ILE A 316 0.26 11.70 1.59
C ILE A 316 -0.37 11.23 0.27
N THR A 317 0.39 11.27 -0.82
CA THR A 317 -0.03 10.79 -2.14
C THR A 317 -0.29 9.28 -2.16
N GLU A 318 0.41 8.49 -1.35
CA GLU A 318 0.17 7.06 -1.19
C GLU A 318 -1.12 6.79 -0.41
N LEU A 319 -1.43 7.63 0.58
CA LEU A 319 -2.73 7.58 1.26
C LEU A 319 -3.87 7.94 0.31
N LEU A 320 -3.71 8.95 -0.54
CA LEU A 320 -4.70 9.27 -1.58
C LEU A 320 -4.86 8.12 -2.57
N ALA A 321 -3.78 7.43 -2.95
CA ALA A 321 -3.84 6.23 -3.78
C ALA A 321 -4.63 5.11 -3.09
N ALA A 322 -4.36 4.84 -1.82
CA ALA A 322 -5.12 3.86 -1.04
C ALA A 322 -6.61 4.22 -0.92
N CYS A 323 -6.93 5.53 -0.81
CA CYS A 323 -8.30 6.01 -0.80
C CYS A 323 -8.99 5.87 -2.18
N ALA A 324 -8.24 6.00 -3.28
CA ALA A 324 -8.76 5.70 -4.61
C ALA A 324 -9.16 4.22 -4.76
N ALA A 325 -8.39 3.29 -4.17
CA ALA A 325 -8.79 1.89 -4.11
C ALA A 325 -10.07 1.68 -3.30
N TYR A 326 -10.22 2.41 -2.18
CA TYR A 326 -11.46 2.41 -1.40
C TYR A 326 -12.65 2.90 -2.22
N ASP A 327 -12.53 4.03 -2.94
CA ASP A 327 -13.58 4.52 -3.85
C ASP A 327 -13.95 3.44 -4.88
N PHE A 328 -12.97 2.88 -5.57
CA PHE A 328 -13.18 1.85 -6.60
C PHE A 328 -13.92 0.62 -6.08
N PHE A 329 -13.52 0.11 -4.91
CA PHE A 329 -14.13 -1.09 -4.32
C PHE A 329 -15.51 -0.84 -3.72
N THR A 330 -15.82 0.39 -3.30
CA THR A 330 -17.12 0.74 -2.71
C THR A 330 -18.10 1.37 -3.70
N ARG A 331 -17.64 1.75 -4.89
CA ARG A 331 -18.48 2.29 -5.96
C ARG A 331 -19.55 1.30 -6.38
N THR A 332 -20.78 1.79 -6.52
CA THR A 332 -21.93 1.01 -6.98
C THR A 332 -22.31 1.32 -8.43
N ASN A 333 -21.70 2.35 -9.03
CA ASN A 333 -21.93 2.80 -10.39
C ASN A 333 -20.61 3.27 -11.05
N GLY A 334 -20.64 3.55 -12.36
CA GLY A 334 -19.48 4.08 -13.10
C GLY A 334 -18.38 3.05 -13.40
N LEU A 335 -18.65 1.76 -13.21
CA LEU A 335 -17.71 0.68 -13.58
C LEU A 335 -18.18 -0.11 -14.81
N ASP A 336 -19.45 -0.01 -15.18
CA ASP A 336 -20.04 -0.62 -16.37
C ASP A 336 -19.91 0.33 -17.57
N VAL A 337 -18.65 0.61 -17.95
CA VAL A 337 -18.29 1.54 -19.01
C VAL A 337 -17.58 0.84 -20.17
N ASP A 338 -17.86 1.31 -21.39
CA ASP A 338 -17.21 0.82 -22.62
C ASP A 338 -15.79 1.37 -22.80
N LYS A 339 -15.54 2.57 -22.27
CA LYS A 339 -14.24 3.24 -22.26
C LYS A 339 -13.88 3.66 -20.84
N THR A 340 -12.60 3.61 -20.51
CA THR A 340 -12.06 4.04 -19.22
C THR A 340 -12.53 5.43 -18.81
N GLU A 341 -13.02 5.56 -17.58
CA GLU A 341 -13.22 6.85 -16.95
C GLU A 341 -11.95 7.32 -16.24
N TYR A 342 -11.66 8.62 -16.34
CA TYR A 342 -10.53 9.25 -15.64
C TYR A 342 -11.08 10.18 -14.57
N VAL A 343 -10.67 9.96 -13.33
CA VAL A 343 -11.00 10.83 -12.21
C VAL A 343 -9.72 11.40 -11.63
N TYR A 344 -9.80 12.59 -11.05
CA TYR A 344 -8.66 13.26 -10.42
C TYR A 344 -9.06 13.84 -9.08
N LYS A 345 -8.08 14.07 -8.22
CA LYS A 345 -8.29 14.77 -6.95
C LYS A 345 -7.51 16.07 -6.93
N ALA A 346 -8.23 17.18 -6.79
CA ALA A 346 -7.67 18.48 -6.43
C ALA A 346 -7.88 18.72 -4.93
N VAL A 347 -6.91 19.37 -4.30
CA VAL A 347 -6.91 19.72 -2.87
C VAL A 347 -6.49 21.17 -2.77
N ASP A 348 -7.06 21.89 -1.80
CA ASP A 348 -6.72 23.29 -1.56
C ASP A 348 -5.25 23.46 -1.22
N PHE A 349 -4.59 24.36 -1.95
CA PHE A 349 -3.20 24.73 -1.78
C PHE A 349 -3.10 26.25 -1.62
N ASN A 350 -2.83 26.69 -0.39
CA ASN A 350 -2.78 28.10 -0.02
C ASN A 350 -1.54 28.36 0.84
N ASN A 351 -0.90 29.51 0.69
CA ASN A 351 0.30 29.90 1.46
C ASN A 351 1.41 28.83 1.45
N ASN A 352 1.68 28.22 0.29
CA ASN A 352 2.64 27.14 0.10
C ASN A 352 2.38 25.88 0.95
N ALA A 353 1.13 25.65 1.35
CA ALA A 353 0.74 24.50 2.16
C ALA A 353 -0.59 23.89 1.67
N PHE A 354 -0.67 22.57 1.69
CA PHE A 354 -1.90 21.84 1.40
C PHE A 354 -2.81 21.82 2.63
N SER A 355 -4.11 21.97 2.42
CA SER A 355 -5.11 21.79 3.47
C SER A 355 -6.07 20.68 3.08
N PHE A 356 -6.05 19.59 3.85
CA PHE A 356 -6.90 18.44 3.63
C PHE A 356 -8.06 18.43 4.62
N SER A 357 -9.27 18.34 4.10
CA SER A 357 -10.47 17.97 4.86
C SER A 357 -10.68 16.45 4.85
N ILE A 358 -11.57 15.96 5.72
CA ILE A 358 -11.92 14.53 5.77
C ILE A 358 -12.53 14.03 4.44
N HIS A 359 -13.18 14.91 3.68
CA HIS A 359 -13.82 14.58 2.41
C HIS A 359 -12.82 14.50 1.25
N ASP A 360 -11.60 15.00 1.43
CA ASP A 360 -10.58 14.96 0.38
C ASP A 360 -10.00 13.57 0.16
N PHE A 361 -10.20 12.67 1.11
CA PHE A 361 -9.69 11.30 1.05
C PHE A 361 -10.70 10.37 0.38
N VAL A 362 -11.87 10.19 1.00
CA VAL A 362 -12.86 9.17 0.61
C VAL A 362 -14.22 9.74 0.20
N GLY A 363 -14.30 11.06 0.00
CA GLY A 363 -15.53 11.75 -0.37
C GLY A 363 -16.54 11.90 0.78
N ASN A 364 -17.73 12.38 0.44
CA ASN A 364 -18.86 12.58 1.37
C ASN A 364 -20.00 11.57 1.17
N GLY A 365 -19.98 10.81 0.06
CA GLY A 365 -21.01 9.82 -0.26
C GLY A 365 -21.21 8.84 0.89
N ASN A 366 -22.47 8.64 1.28
CA ASN A 366 -22.86 7.76 2.39
C ASN A 366 -22.15 8.06 3.73
N LYS A 367 -21.67 9.28 4.00
CA LYS A 367 -20.83 9.62 5.19
C LYS A 367 -19.45 8.95 5.21
N ALA A 368 -18.86 8.69 4.03
CA ALA A 368 -17.55 8.04 3.94
C ALA A 368 -16.44 8.84 4.66
N GLY A 369 -16.39 10.16 4.49
CA GLY A 369 -15.41 11.03 5.13
C GLY A 369 -15.47 10.99 6.66
N GLU A 370 -16.68 11.01 7.23
CA GLU A 370 -16.92 10.88 8.66
C GLU A 370 -16.55 9.49 9.18
N ARG A 371 -16.89 8.43 8.44
CA ARG A 371 -16.45 7.06 8.78
C ARG A 371 -14.93 6.94 8.79
N PHE A 372 -14.27 7.50 7.77
CA PHE A 372 -12.81 7.52 7.69
C PHE A 372 -12.20 8.28 8.86
N ALA A 373 -12.66 9.50 9.13
CA ALA A 373 -12.21 10.31 10.26
C ALA A 373 -12.41 9.59 11.60
N ASN A 374 -13.58 8.99 11.82
CA ASN A 374 -13.86 8.22 13.02
C ASN A 374 -12.89 7.04 13.18
N LYS A 375 -12.74 6.23 12.13
CA LYS A 375 -11.91 5.00 12.16
C LYS A 375 -10.42 5.32 12.33
N ILE A 376 -9.88 6.26 11.56
CA ILE A 376 -8.46 6.64 11.68
C ILE A 376 -8.17 7.35 13.00
N GLY A 377 -9.08 8.20 13.49
CA GLY A 377 -8.95 8.84 14.80
C GLY A 377 -9.02 7.83 15.94
N ALA A 378 -9.93 6.87 15.87
CA ALA A 378 -10.08 5.85 16.91
C ALA A 378 -8.81 4.99 17.01
N PHE A 379 -8.25 4.62 15.86
CA PHE A 379 -7.00 3.88 15.79
C PHE A 379 -5.82 4.71 16.31
N PHE A 380 -5.78 6.02 16.02
CA PHE A 380 -4.71 6.90 16.47
C PHE A 380 -4.76 7.18 17.98
N SER A 381 -5.94 7.43 18.55
CA SER A 381 -6.10 7.53 20.00
C SER A 381 -5.72 6.23 20.70
N LEU A 382 -6.09 5.07 20.14
CA LEU A 382 -5.68 3.77 20.69
C LEU A 382 -4.16 3.55 20.61
N ALA A 383 -3.53 3.98 19.51
CA ALA A 383 -2.08 3.95 19.38
C ALA A 383 -1.42 4.78 20.50
N HIS A 384 -1.89 6.01 20.77
CA HIS A 384 -1.37 6.81 21.89
C HIS A 384 -1.64 6.18 23.27
N ILE A 385 -2.81 5.56 23.47
CA ILE A 385 -3.10 4.82 24.70
C ILE A 385 -2.06 3.71 24.91
N SER A 386 -1.77 2.92 23.88
CA SER A 386 -0.77 1.86 23.97
C SER A 386 0.65 2.42 24.16
N LEU A 387 1.06 3.30 23.24
CA LEU A 387 2.44 3.74 23.07
C LEU A 387 2.90 4.74 24.12
N THR A 388 2.01 5.62 24.57
CA THR A 388 2.35 6.72 25.47
C THR A 388 1.71 6.57 26.84
N VAL A 389 0.39 6.36 26.92
CA VAL A 389 -0.27 6.24 28.24
C VAL A 389 0.20 4.98 28.97
N ASN A 390 0.38 3.88 28.23
CA ASN A 390 0.91 2.61 28.75
C ASN A 390 2.36 2.35 28.29
N ASN A 391 3.06 3.38 27.79
CA ASN A 391 4.51 3.41 27.56
C ASN A 391 5.10 2.33 26.61
N ALA A 392 4.30 1.71 25.72
CA ALA A 392 4.82 0.72 24.76
C ALA A 392 5.85 1.27 23.78
N ALA A 393 5.87 2.58 23.50
CA ALA A 393 6.88 3.17 22.63
C ALA A 393 8.28 3.13 23.25
N ASN A 394 8.40 2.92 24.56
CA ASN A 394 9.68 2.83 25.28
C ASN A 394 9.93 1.44 25.89
N GLY A 395 9.25 0.40 25.39
CA GLY A 395 9.54 -1.00 25.73
C GLY A 395 8.57 -1.67 26.69
N ASP A 396 7.60 -0.95 27.26
CA ASP A 396 6.61 -1.55 28.17
C ASP A 396 5.53 -2.34 27.41
N ALA A 397 4.79 -3.18 28.13
CA ALA A 397 3.70 -3.97 27.58
C ALA A 397 2.40 -3.13 27.48
N GLY A 398 2.34 -2.18 26.55
CA GLY A 398 1.27 -1.17 26.45
C GLY A 398 -0.16 -1.74 26.46
N ILE A 399 -0.48 -2.62 25.51
CA ILE A 399 -1.81 -3.26 25.45
C ILE A 399 -2.08 -4.15 26.66
N LYS A 400 -1.05 -4.79 27.22
CA LYS A 400 -1.21 -5.56 28.45
C LYS A 400 -1.58 -4.66 29.63
N GLY A 401 -0.90 -3.52 29.77
CA GLY A 401 -1.23 -2.49 30.76
C GLY A 401 -2.65 -1.98 30.60
N PHE A 402 -3.09 -1.78 29.36
CA PHE A 402 -4.47 -1.38 29.09
C PHE A 402 -5.50 -2.47 29.44
N ILE A 403 -5.21 -3.74 29.18
CA ILE A 403 -6.05 -4.87 29.63
C ILE A 403 -6.10 -4.94 31.16
N THR A 404 -4.98 -4.74 31.86
CA THR A 404 -4.97 -4.64 33.33
C THR A 404 -5.88 -3.52 33.82
N ARG A 405 -5.85 -2.35 33.17
CA ARG A 405 -6.78 -1.25 33.49
C ARG A 405 -8.25 -1.62 33.24
N CYS A 406 -8.54 -2.42 32.22
CA CYS A 406 -9.88 -2.96 31.98
C CYS A 406 -10.31 -3.91 33.12
N GLN A 407 -9.41 -4.74 33.63
CA GLN A 407 -9.68 -5.63 34.78
C GLN A 407 -10.08 -4.84 36.03
N GLU A 408 -9.39 -3.72 36.31
CA GLU A 408 -9.73 -2.82 37.42
C GLU A 408 -11.15 -2.24 37.29
N GLN A 409 -11.66 -2.12 36.06
CA GLN A 409 -13.05 -1.73 35.76
C GLN A 409 -14.01 -2.93 35.66
N LYS A 410 -13.63 -4.10 36.18
CA LYS A 410 -14.43 -5.35 36.16
C LYS A 410 -14.65 -5.94 34.76
N ILE A 411 -13.84 -5.57 33.77
CA ILE A 411 -13.85 -6.16 32.43
C ILE A 411 -12.75 -7.22 32.37
N THR A 412 -13.08 -8.47 32.71
CA THR A 412 -12.12 -9.57 32.88
C THR A 412 -12.09 -10.57 31.72
N GLN A 413 -13.02 -10.46 30.77
CA GLN A 413 -13.16 -11.40 29.64
C GLN A 413 -11.97 -11.39 28.67
N TYR A 414 -11.06 -10.40 28.76
CA TYR A 414 -9.90 -10.26 27.88
C TYR A 414 -8.59 -10.76 28.48
N ASN A 415 -8.63 -11.35 29.69
CA ASN A 415 -7.44 -11.78 30.42
C ASN A 415 -6.69 -12.94 29.75
N THR A 416 -7.34 -13.65 28.83
CA THR A 416 -6.74 -14.76 28.09
C THR A 416 -5.92 -14.30 26.89
N ILE A 417 -5.93 -13.01 26.54
CA ILE A 417 -5.05 -12.47 25.51
C ILE A 417 -3.62 -12.56 26.03
N THR A 418 -2.78 -13.26 25.27
CA THR A 418 -1.41 -13.55 25.68
C THR A 418 -0.52 -12.31 25.57
N ASP A 419 0.63 -12.34 26.27
CA ASP A 419 1.59 -11.24 26.19
C ASP A 419 2.18 -11.11 24.78
N ALA A 420 2.38 -12.24 24.07
CA ALA A 420 2.80 -12.24 22.68
C ALA A 420 1.80 -11.52 21.77
N GLU A 421 0.51 -11.79 21.91
CA GLU A 421 -0.54 -11.09 21.15
C GLU A 421 -0.62 -9.59 21.51
N CYS A 422 -0.38 -9.23 22.77
CA CYS A 422 -0.28 -7.82 23.17
C CYS A 422 0.92 -7.13 22.50
N VAL A 423 2.06 -7.80 22.42
CA VAL A 423 3.27 -7.30 21.74
C VAL A 423 3.00 -7.10 20.24
N GLU A 424 2.32 -8.03 19.58
CA GLU A 424 1.96 -7.87 18.17
C GLU A 424 1.14 -6.61 17.91
N ILE A 425 0.13 -6.35 18.75
CA ILE A 425 -0.69 -5.13 18.64
C ILE A 425 0.16 -3.87 18.91
N ASN A 426 1.04 -3.91 19.92
CA ASN A 426 1.96 -2.80 20.21
C ASN A 426 2.88 -2.51 19.00
N ASP A 427 3.45 -3.54 18.40
CA ASP A 427 4.36 -3.41 17.26
C ASP A 427 3.65 -2.86 16.02
N TYR A 428 2.37 -3.21 15.83
CA TYR A 428 1.58 -2.60 14.78
C TYR A 428 1.35 -1.12 15.03
N PHE A 429 1.06 -0.72 16.28
CA PHE A 429 0.93 0.69 16.64
C PHE A 429 2.24 1.45 16.48
N LYS A 430 3.39 0.84 16.76
CA LYS A 430 4.71 1.44 16.51
C LYS A 430 4.91 1.74 15.02
N ALA A 431 4.58 0.77 14.15
CA ALA A 431 4.64 0.95 12.71
C ALA A 431 3.65 2.01 12.21
N PHE A 432 2.44 2.05 12.77
CA PHE A 432 1.41 3.01 12.40
C PHE A 432 1.72 4.45 12.87
N ALA A 433 2.17 4.63 14.11
CA ALA A 433 2.30 5.94 14.75
C ALA A 433 3.76 6.32 15.01
N TYR A 434 4.44 5.68 15.97
CA TYR A 434 5.83 5.99 16.33
C TYR A 434 6.42 4.99 17.33
N THR A 435 7.75 4.98 17.46
CA THR A 435 8.49 4.28 18.51
C THR A 435 9.68 5.14 18.99
N PHE A 436 10.29 4.76 20.12
CA PHE A 436 11.58 5.29 20.52
C PHE A 436 12.68 4.23 20.35
N GLU A 437 13.73 4.57 19.63
CA GLU A 437 14.92 3.74 19.49
C GLU A 437 16.09 4.47 20.15
N SER A 438 16.65 3.90 21.22
CA SER A 438 17.74 4.54 21.98
C SER A 438 17.43 6.00 22.37
N ALA A 439 16.19 6.22 22.87
CA ALA A 439 15.63 7.53 23.21
C ALA A 439 15.43 8.52 22.04
N ARG A 440 15.70 8.10 20.79
CA ARG A 440 15.38 8.87 19.58
C ARG A 440 13.98 8.54 19.12
N PHE A 441 13.18 9.56 18.80
CA PHE A 441 11.88 9.39 18.18
C PHE A 441 12.02 8.88 16.75
N THR A 442 11.35 7.78 16.44
CA THR A 442 11.25 7.20 15.11
C THR A 442 9.80 7.30 14.64
N PRO A 443 9.50 8.12 13.61
CA PRO A 443 8.14 8.31 13.13
C PRO A 443 7.65 7.07 12.39
N GLY A 444 6.46 6.59 12.76
CA GLY A 444 5.69 5.60 12.01
C GLY A 444 4.93 6.22 10.84
N TRP A 445 4.14 5.40 10.15
CA TRP A 445 3.46 5.74 8.90
C TRP A 445 2.65 7.05 8.97
N LEU A 446 1.80 7.22 9.99
CA LEU A 446 0.91 8.39 10.09
C LEU A 446 1.70 9.70 10.31
N TYR A 447 2.77 9.65 11.11
CA TYR A 447 3.67 10.79 11.31
C TYR A 447 4.43 11.13 10.03
N GLN A 448 4.91 10.11 9.30
CA GLN A 448 5.56 10.31 8.00
C GLN A 448 4.59 10.97 7.00
N VAL A 449 3.36 10.45 6.86
CA VAL A 449 2.32 11.05 6.01
C VAL A 449 2.05 12.50 6.42
N ARG A 450 1.84 12.77 7.71
CA ARG A 450 1.59 14.13 8.24
C ARG A 450 2.72 15.10 7.93
N SER A 451 3.97 14.64 7.96
CA SER A 451 5.16 15.47 7.71
C SER A 451 5.19 16.04 6.29
N THR A 452 4.58 15.34 5.32
CA THR A 452 4.52 15.77 3.91
C THR A 452 3.51 16.89 3.67
N VAL A 453 2.55 17.04 4.58
CA VAL A 453 1.52 18.09 4.56
C VAL A 453 1.92 19.31 5.38
N ALA A 454 2.83 19.17 6.36
CA ALA A 454 3.26 20.26 7.23
C ALA A 454 3.90 21.43 6.45
N PRO A 455 3.58 22.69 6.78
CA PRO A 455 2.80 23.18 7.94
C PRO A 455 1.28 23.22 7.73
N GLY A 456 0.78 22.71 6.60
CA GLY A 456 -0.63 22.70 6.25
C GLY A 456 -1.52 21.85 7.15
N THR A 457 -2.81 21.86 6.84
CA THR A 457 -3.86 21.21 7.64
C THR A 457 -4.03 19.75 7.23
N PHE A 458 -4.11 18.89 8.24
CA PHE A 458 -4.46 17.48 8.12
C PHE A 458 -5.74 17.20 8.93
N ILE A 459 -6.22 15.95 8.94
CA ILE A 459 -7.44 15.55 9.66
C ILE A 459 -7.35 15.81 11.18
N PHE A 460 -6.13 15.76 11.72
CA PHE A 460 -5.84 15.92 13.15
C PHE A 460 -5.14 17.26 13.42
N ASP A 461 -5.32 17.76 14.64
CA ASP A 461 -4.58 18.93 15.14
C ASP A 461 -3.07 18.66 15.11
N SER A 462 -2.24 19.66 14.80
CA SER A 462 -0.78 19.50 14.81
C SER A 462 -0.25 19.10 16.18
N LYS A 463 -0.93 19.48 17.27
CA LYS A 463 -0.63 19.09 18.65
C LYS A 463 -0.87 17.60 18.92
N ALA A 464 -1.55 16.89 18.02
CA ALA A 464 -1.66 15.44 18.08
C ALA A 464 -0.39 14.71 17.60
N PHE A 465 0.60 15.44 17.07
CA PHE A 465 1.86 14.87 16.57
C PHE A 465 3.11 15.35 17.33
N PRO A 466 3.16 15.27 18.67
CA PRO A 466 4.40 15.54 19.39
C PRO A 466 5.43 14.46 19.07
N ASP A 467 6.70 14.85 18.95
CA ASP A 467 7.85 13.98 18.64
C ASP A 467 8.83 13.85 19.82
N SER A 468 8.50 14.44 20.97
CA SER A 468 9.29 14.36 22.19
C SER A 468 8.54 13.61 23.30
N LEU A 469 9.27 12.85 24.11
CA LEU A 469 8.68 12.11 25.24
C LEU A 469 7.99 13.04 26.26
N SER A 470 8.53 14.24 26.46
CA SER A 470 7.99 15.25 27.38
C SER A 470 6.62 15.75 26.94
N GLU A 471 6.44 16.00 25.64
CA GLU A 471 5.17 16.47 25.09
C GLU A 471 4.17 15.34 24.94
N LEU A 472 4.61 14.15 24.52
CA LEU A 472 3.78 12.95 24.47
C LEU A 472 3.14 12.66 25.84
N LYS A 473 3.90 12.75 26.94
CA LYS A 473 3.35 12.56 28.30
C LYS A 473 2.25 13.57 28.70
N LYS A 474 2.15 14.71 28.00
CA LYS A 474 1.14 15.75 28.23
C LYS A 474 -0.02 15.66 27.24
N LEU A 475 0.06 14.78 26.25
CA LEU A 475 -0.95 14.65 25.20
C LEU A 475 -2.27 14.15 25.79
N ASP A 476 -3.36 14.85 25.50
CA ASP A 476 -4.71 14.36 25.74
C ASP A 476 -5.18 13.56 24.51
N VAL A 477 -5.22 12.23 24.67
CA VAL A 477 -5.59 11.28 23.61
C VAL A 477 -7.03 11.46 23.10
N GLY A 478 -7.86 12.21 23.84
CA GLY A 478 -9.24 12.52 23.47
C GLY A 478 -9.42 13.84 22.74
N THR A 479 -8.35 14.59 22.44
CA THR A 479 -8.42 15.90 21.74
C THR A 479 -7.57 15.94 20.47
N ILE A 480 -7.45 14.82 19.77
CA ILE A 480 -6.59 14.71 18.57
C ILE A 480 -7.16 15.42 17.34
N PHE A 481 -8.47 15.64 17.28
CA PHE A 481 -9.13 16.28 16.14
C PHE A 481 -9.02 17.80 16.20
N LEU A 482 -8.98 18.44 15.03
CA LEU A 482 -9.06 19.89 14.90
C LEU A 482 -10.44 20.43 15.36
N ASP A 483 -11.52 19.70 15.06
CA ASP A 483 -12.89 20.07 15.44
C ASP A 483 -13.21 19.57 16.86
N GLU A 484 -13.45 20.50 17.78
CA GLU A 484 -13.74 20.22 19.20
C GLU A 484 -14.99 19.36 19.39
N LYS A 485 -15.93 19.34 18.43
CA LYS A 485 -17.12 18.49 18.53
C LYS A 485 -16.79 17.00 18.56
N ASN A 486 -15.63 16.62 18.03
CA ASN A 486 -15.14 15.24 18.00
C ASN A 486 -14.20 14.91 19.16
N HIS A 487 -14.05 15.81 20.15
CA HIS A 487 -13.26 15.55 21.35
C HIS A 487 -14.04 14.69 22.34
N TRP A 488 -13.35 13.74 22.99
CA TRP A 488 -13.98 12.84 23.98
C TRP A 488 -14.53 13.63 25.16
N PRO A 489 -15.67 13.28 25.77
CA PRO A 489 -16.22 14.06 26.87
C PRO A 489 -15.28 14.13 28.10
N LYS A 490 -15.09 15.33 28.67
CA LYS A 490 -14.25 15.57 29.87
C LYS A 490 -14.84 14.94 31.15
N GLY A 491 -16.17 14.79 31.21
CA GLY A 491 -16.87 14.39 32.42
C GLY A 491 -17.04 15.56 33.40
N GLY A 492 -16.89 15.31 34.70
CA GLY A 492 -17.00 16.32 35.76
C GLY A 492 -15.78 17.24 35.89
N ILE A 493 -15.88 18.26 36.75
CA ILE A 493 -14.90 19.36 36.91
C ILE A 493 -13.46 18.88 37.22
N LEU A 494 -13.30 17.71 37.86
CA LEU A 494 -12.01 17.15 38.26
C LEU A 494 -11.58 15.90 37.45
N ALA A 495 -12.38 15.46 36.47
CA ALA A 495 -12.07 14.26 35.70
C ALA A 495 -11.28 14.62 34.43
N ASN A 496 -10.28 13.79 34.09
CA ASN A 496 -9.66 13.85 32.76
C ASN A 496 -10.46 12.99 31.76
N ARG A 497 -10.30 13.27 30.45
CA ARG A 497 -11.03 12.57 29.38
C ARG A 497 -10.73 11.08 29.35
N TYR A 498 -9.48 10.68 29.59
CA TYR A 498 -9.07 9.28 29.57
C TYR A 498 -9.73 8.46 30.69
N ASP A 499 -9.73 8.93 31.94
CA ASP A 499 -10.38 8.25 33.06
C ASP A 499 -11.91 8.19 32.87
N THR A 500 -12.50 9.22 32.26
CA THR A 500 -13.92 9.20 31.89
C THR A 500 -14.20 8.13 30.83
N PHE A 501 -13.33 8.01 29.83
CA PHE A 501 -13.38 6.95 28.81
C PHE A 501 -13.26 5.56 29.46
N ILE A 502 -12.26 5.33 30.32
CA ILE A 502 -12.05 4.06 31.03
C ILE A 502 -13.30 3.65 31.82
N LYS A 503 -13.91 4.56 32.57
CA LYS A 503 -15.12 4.27 33.36
C LYS A 503 -16.32 3.88 32.51
N LYS A 504 -16.39 4.38 31.27
CA LYS A 504 -17.50 4.10 30.35
C LYS A 504 -17.34 2.78 29.61
N LEU A 505 -16.15 2.18 29.58
CA LEU A 505 -15.90 0.90 28.91
C LEU A 505 -16.90 -0.17 29.36
N ILE A 506 -17.19 -0.27 30.66
CA ILE A 506 -18.09 -1.30 31.21
C ILE A 506 -19.52 -1.25 30.63
N ASN A 507 -19.94 -0.12 30.07
CA ASN A 507 -21.29 0.07 29.52
C ASN A 507 -21.37 -0.29 28.03
N LEU A 508 -20.24 -0.66 27.42
CA LEU A 508 -20.15 -0.99 26.01
C LEU A 508 -19.59 -2.41 25.87
N GLY A 509 -19.66 -2.92 24.66
CA GLY A 509 -19.13 -4.22 24.33
C GLY A 509 -19.23 -4.48 22.83
N PRO A 510 -18.72 -5.63 22.38
CA PRO A 510 -18.90 -6.06 21.01
C PRO A 510 -20.38 -6.34 20.72
N GLU A 511 -20.80 -6.03 19.50
CA GLU A 511 -22.13 -6.27 18.96
C GLU A 511 -22.12 -7.50 18.05
N GLU A 512 -23.25 -8.20 17.94
CA GLU A 512 -23.36 -9.42 17.13
C GLU A 512 -23.05 -9.18 15.65
N GLU A 513 -23.46 -8.03 15.12
CA GLU A 513 -23.20 -7.64 13.72
C GLU A 513 -21.72 -7.46 13.38
N GLN A 514 -20.86 -7.28 14.38
CA GLN A 514 -19.40 -7.19 14.18
C GLN A 514 -18.79 -8.54 13.84
N GLN A 515 -19.49 -9.67 14.10
CA GLN A 515 -19.06 -11.03 13.76
C GLN A 515 -17.67 -11.38 14.33
N VAL A 516 -17.36 -10.93 15.54
CA VAL A 516 -16.08 -11.19 16.21
C VAL A 516 -16.09 -12.50 16.99
N ASN A 517 -15.09 -13.36 16.73
CA ASN A 517 -15.10 -14.75 17.19
C ASN A 517 -14.08 -14.99 18.31
N THR A 518 -12.87 -14.47 18.16
CA THR A 518 -11.78 -14.66 19.13
C THR A 518 -11.84 -13.63 20.26
N THR A 519 -11.20 -13.93 21.40
CA THR A 519 -11.08 -12.97 22.51
C THR A 519 -10.39 -11.68 22.08
N LYS A 520 -9.38 -11.78 21.20
CA LYS A 520 -8.64 -10.63 20.66
C LYS A 520 -9.51 -9.77 19.74
N GLU A 521 -10.28 -10.36 18.84
CA GLU A 521 -11.25 -9.63 18.01
C GLU A 521 -12.33 -8.94 18.88
N LYS A 522 -12.85 -9.64 19.90
CA LYS A 522 -13.80 -9.06 20.86
C LYS A 522 -13.21 -7.92 21.66
N PHE A 523 -11.93 -7.98 22.02
CA PHE A 523 -11.23 -6.87 22.67
C PHE A 523 -11.16 -5.66 21.72
N LEU A 524 -10.66 -5.85 20.49
CA LEU A 524 -10.52 -4.77 19.51
C LEU A 524 -11.87 -4.11 19.17
N ALA A 525 -12.93 -4.91 19.00
CA ALA A 525 -14.29 -4.41 18.75
C ALA A 525 -14.85 -3.60 19.92
N HIS A 526 -14.68 -4.08 21.16
CA HIS A 526 -15.09 -3.33 22.34
C HIS A 526 -14.42 -1.96 22.39
N ILE A 527 -13.09 -1.93 22.23
CA ILE A 527 -12.33 -0.66 22.27
C ILE A 527 -12.72 0.26 21.11
N TYR A 528 -12.92 -0.30 19.91
CA TYR A 528 -13.43 0.46 18.76
C TYR A 528 -14.78 1.13 19.07
N ASN A 529 -15.74 0.39 19.62
CA ASN A 529 -17.06 0.90 19.96
C ASN A 529 -16.96 2.00 21.01
N ALA A 530 -16.12 1.81 22.03
CA ALA A 530 -15.94 2.79 23.09
C ALA A 530 -15.30 4.09 22.64
N ILE A 531 -14.27 4.01 21.79
CA ILE A 531 -13.63 5.21 21.26
C ILE A 531 -14.57 5.91 20.28
N THR A 532 -15.23 5.17 19.38
CA THR A 532 -16.22 5.72 18.44
C THR A 532 -17.34 6.46 19.18
N HIS A 533 -17.90 5.85 20.22
CA HIS A 533 -18.91 6.49 21.07
C HIS A 533 -18.37 7.78 21.72
N SER A 534 -17.11 7.79 22.15
CA SER A 534 -16.49 8.97 22.77
C SER A 534 -16.18 10.09 21.77
N GLN A 535 -15.85 9.74 20.53
CA GLN A 535 -15.57 10.72 19.46
C GLN A 535 -16.83 11.40 18.92
N GLY A 536 -18.03 10.90 19.20
CA GLY A 536 -19.27 11.60 18.87
C GLY A 536 -19.62 11.64 17.37
N PHE A 537 -19.03 10.77 16.54
CA PHE A 537 -19.43 10.68 15.13
C PHE A 537 -20.80 10.01 14.98
N HIS A 538 -21.74 10.68 14.31
CA HIS A 538 -23.07 10.14 13.99
C HIS A 538 -23.07 9.42 12.64
N LEU A 539 -22.72 8.13 12.65
CA LEU A 539 -22.46 7.32 11.44
C LEU A 539 -23.67 6.57 10.88
N ILE A 540 -24.83 6.63 11.56
CA ILE A 540 -26.12 6.02 11.16
C ILE A 540 -26.79 6.82 10.06
#